data_AF-A0A2V6WB33-F1
#
_entry.id   AF-A0A2V6WB33-F1
#
_cell.length_a   1.000
_cell.length_b   1.000
_cell.length_c   1.000
_cell.angle_alpha   90.00
_cell.angle_beta   90.00
_cell.angle_gamma   90.00
#
_symmetry.space_group_name_H-M   'P 1'
#
loop_
_entity.id
_entity.type
_entity.pdbx_description
1 polymer ?
#
loop_
_entity_poly.entity_id
_entity_poly.type
_entity_poly.pdbx_seq_one_letter_code
_entity_poly.pdbx_strand_id
1 'polypeptide(L)'
;MGALLIVRYRLGLGGIDRRLYALLVACRRVSVPWRRRRLASELRPWLAAERAAVLRTGRIARVHQQRGRDKATLTTSLLLKEPGPDGEKGVLYSSVEDNWARLLVHYDVRRVLAEYLLVGASSWSPTDYAVLAGFAGLTDDPLFIGVSNPADVVDYDVLRPVVRPVPIMACDWINPDLYAPKPHAGREIDILMVANFLPFKRHWLLFRALRRMRRDLRVVLIGIKAPGRGEAELREEARAVGVPQDLEILTNASIEVVTAYQCNARVSVILSRREGSCVAVTESFFADTPVA
;
A
#
# COMPACT_ATOMS: atom_id res chain seq x y z
N MET A 1 -18.85 6.89 -11.46
CA MET A 1 -17.46 7.28 -11.81
C MET A 1 -16.86 6.49 -12.98
N GLY A 2 -16.98 5.15 -13.02
CA GLY A 2 -16.42 4.33 -14.12
C GLY A 2 -16.96 4.65 -15.52
N ALA A 3 -18.27 4.96 -15.64
CA ALA A 3 -18.88 5.32 -16.93
C ALA A 3 -18.26 6.58 -17.58
N LEU A 4 -17.99 7.62 -16.79
CA LEU A 4 -17.36 8.85 -17.28
C LEU A 4 -15.93 8.62 -17.77
N LEU A 5 -15.19 7.70 -17.13
CA LEU A 5 -13.83 7.33 -17.53
C LEU A 5 -13.82 6.52 -18.83
N ILE A 6 -14.77 5.60 -18.99
CA ILE A 6 -14.99 4.87 -20.24
C ILE A 6 -15.34 5.85 -21.37
N VAL A 7 -16.20 6.83 -21.10
CA VAL A 7 -16.55 7.89 -22.06
C VAL A 7 -15.31 8.70 -22.43
N ARG A 8 -14.50 9.15 -21.47
CA ARG A 8 -13.23 9.87 -21.75
C ARG A 8 -12.24 9.03 -22.58
N TYR A 9 -12.13 7.74 -22.29
CA TYR A 9 -11.33 6.81 -23.10
C TYR A 9 -11.87 6.70 -24.53
N ARG A 10 -13.19 6.53 -24.68
CA ARG A 10 -13.85 6.34 -25.99
C ARG A 10 -13.89 7.59 -26.85
N LEU A 11 -14.04 8.76 -26.24
CA LEU A 11 -14.08 10.04 -26.93
C LEU A 11 -12.69 10.51 -27.39
N GLY A 12 -11.61 9.81 -27.03
CA GLY A 12 -10.26 10.12 -27.53
C GLY A 12 -9.78 11.53 -27.18
N LEU A 13 -10.26 12.12 -26.08
CA LEU A 13 -9.90 13.48 -25.70
C LEU A 13 -8.44 13.54 -25.22
N GLY A 14 -7.52 13.80 -26.15
CA GLY A 14 -6.08 13.96 -25.92
C GLY A 14 -5.21 12.89 -26.60
N GLY A 15 -3.89 13.01 -26.41
CA GLY A 15 -2.90 12.05 -26.95
C GLY A 15 -3.06 10.62 -26.43
N ILE A 16 -2.37 9.68 -27.10
CA ILE A 16 -2.45 8.24 -26.81
C ILE A 16 -2.16 7.89 -25.35
N ASP A 17 -1.24 8.61 -24.72
CA ASP A 17 -0.86 8.48 -23.31
C ASP A 17 -2.03 8.78 -22.36
N ARG A 18 -2.82 9.82 -22.64
CA ARG A 18 -4.00 10.19 -21.84
C ARG A 18 -5.11 9.17 -21.99
N ARG A 19 -5.29 8.64 -23.20
CA ARG A 19 -6.27 7.60 -23.48
C ARG A 19 -5.91 6.31 -22.73
N LEU A 20 -4.66 5.87 -22.79
CA LEU A 20 -4.22 4.67 -22.07
C LEU A 20 -4.28 4.82 -20.56
N TYR A 21 -3.91 5.99 -20.03
CA TYR A 21 -4.12 6.27 -18.61
C TYR A 21 -5.59 6.15 -18.21
N ALA A 22 -6.52 6.71 -19.01
CA ALA A 22 -7.95 6.58 -18.76
C ALA A 22 -8.44 5.12 -18.81
N LEU A 23 -7.89 4.30 -19.73
CA LEU A 23 -8.18 2.88 -19.82
C LEU A 23 -7.74 2.13 -18.56
N LEU A 24 -6.51 2.34 -18.10
CA LEU A 24 -5.98 1.74 -16.86
C LEU A 24 -6.85 2.08 -15.65
N VAL A 25 -7.21 3.35 -15.50
CA VAL A 25 -8.09 3.81 -14.41
C VAL A 25 -9.51 3.23 -14.56
N ALA A 26 -10.02 3.08 -15.78
CA ALA A 26 -11.31 2.45 -16.03
C ALA A 26 -11.30 0.97 -15.65
N CYS A 27 -10.29 0.20 -16.08
CA CYS A 27 -10.13 -1.20 -15.70
C CYS A 27 -10.12 -1.38 -14.18
N ARG A 28 -9.41 -0.51 -13.46
CA ARG A 28 -9.33 -0.52 -11.99
C ARG A 28 -10.67 -0.21 -11.30
N ARG A 29 -11.52 0.61 -11.89
CA ARG A 29 -12.75 1.15 -11.24
C ARG A 29 -14.04 0.48 -11.68
N VAL A 30 -14.01 -0.35 -12.72
CA VAL A 30 -15.21 -1.03 -13.22
C VAL A 30 -15.46 -2.30 -12.41
N SER A 31 -16.56 -2.31 -11.66
CA SER A 31 -17.00 -3.47 -10.88
C SER A 31 -17.71 -4.55 -11.70
N VAL A 32 -18.16 -4.22 -12.92
CA VAL A 32 -18.93 -5.14 -13.78
C VAL A 32 -17.98 -6.06 -14.56
N PRO A 33 -18.00 -7.40 -14.35
CA PRO A 33 -16.98 -8.32 -14.87
C PRO A 33 -16.84 -8.31 -16.40
N TRP A 34 -17.95 -8.39 -17.14
CA TRP A 34 -17.89 -8.43 -18.62
C TRP A 34 -17.34 -7.12 -19.21
N ARG A 35 -17.65 -5.97 -18.60
CA ARG A 35 -17.10 -4.67 -19.01
C ARG A 35 -15.60 -4.62 -18.75
N ARG A 36 -15.16 -5.13 -17.60
CA ARG A 36 -13.74 -5.24 -17.25
C ARG A 36 -13.00 -6.12 -18.25
N ARG A 37 -13.53 -7.31 -18.58
CA ARG A 37 -12.94 -8.21 -19.59
C ARG A 37 -12.78 -7.54 -20.96
N ARG A 38 -13.79 -6.77 -21.39
CA ARG A 38 -13.71 -5.99 -22.64
C ARG A 38 -12.58 -4.97 -22.60
N LEU A 39 -12.53 -4.14 -21.55
CA LEU A 39 -11.47 -3.14 -21.37
C LEU A 39 -10.08 -3.79 -21.25
N ALA A 40 -9.99 -4.96 -20.62
CA ALA A 40 -8.76 -5.75 -20.55
C ALA A 40 -8.29 -6.17 -21.94
N SER A 41 -9.18 -6.64 -22.81
CA SER A 41 -8.82 -6.98 -24.20
C SER A 41 -8.35 -5.76 -25.00
N GLU A 42 -8.92 -4.58 -24.73
CA GLU A 42 -8.50 -3.31 -25.35
C GLU A 42 -7.12 -2.85 -24.83
N LEU A 43 -6.77 -3.20 -23.58
CA LEU A 43 -5.49 -2.89 -22.95
C LEU A 43 -4.36 -3.84 -23.39
N ARG A 44 -4.67 -5.13 -23.60
CA ARG A 44 -3.70 -6.21 -23.83
C ARG A 44 -2.64 -5.91 -24.90
N PRO A 45 -2.97 -5.34 -26.08
CA PRO A 45 -1.97 -5.03 -27.10
C PRO A 45 -0.93 -3.98 -26.65
N TRP A 46 -1.25 -3.16 -25.66
CA TRP A 46 -0.37 -2.12 -25.13
C TRP A 46 0.58 -2.64 -24.05
N LEU A 47 0.26 -3.79 -23.45
CA LEU A 47 1.11 -4.47 -22.48
C LEU A 47 2.19 -5.34 -23.15
N ALA A 48 2.04 -5.60 -24.45
CA ALA A 48 3.03 -6.33 -25.25
C ALA A 48 4.26 -5.47 -25.57
N ALA A 49 5.42 -6.10 -25.70
CA ALA A 49 6.72 -5.44 -25.78
C ALA A 49 6.82 -4.41 -26.92
N GLU A 50 6.16 -4.68 -28.06
CA GLU A 50 6.22 -3.84 -29.27
C GLU A 50 5.57 -2.47 -29.08
N ARG A 51 4.60 -2.37 -28.16
CA ARG A 51 3.81 -1.14 -27.94
C ARG A 51 3.98 -0.55 -26.55
N ALA A 52 4.58 -1.29 -25.63
CA ALA A 52 4.68 -0.90 -24.22
C ALA A 52 5.51 0.35 -23.95
N ALA A 53 6.35 0.80 -24.89
CA ALA A 53 7.12 2.02 -24.75
C ALA A 53 6.26 3.24 -24.37
N VAL A 54 5.03 3.33 -24.91
CA VAL A 54 4.10 4.42 -24.60
C VAL A 54 3.63 4.44 -23.13
N LEU A 55 3.69 3.30 -22.43
CA LEU A 55 3.33 3.20 -21.01
C LEU A 55 4.39 3.81 -20.09
N ARG A 56 5.54 4.21 -20.65
CA ARG A 56 6.60 4.95 -19.95
C ARG A 56 6.76 6.39 -20.46
N THR A 57 5.78 6.92 -21.20
CA THR A 57 5.79 8.30 -21.68
C THR A 57 4.58 9.11 -21.20
N GLY A 58 4.62 10.42 -21.44
CA GLY A 58 3.49 11.32 -21.25
C GLY A 58 2.88 11.26 -19.85
N ARG A 59 1.54 11.15 -19.78
CA ARG A 59 0.79 11.15 -18.52
C ARG A 59 1.09 9.95 -17.63
N ILE A 60 1.38 8.77 -18.19
CA ILE A 60 1.67 7.56 -17.40
C ILE A 60 3.06 7.70 -16.76
N ALA A 61 4.05 8.17 -17.52
CA ALA A 61 5.37 8.53 -16.99
C ALA A 61 5.30 9.50 -15.80
N ARG A 62 4.43 10.51 -15.89
CA ARG A 62 4.23 11.49 -14.82
C ARG A 62 3.73 10.85 -13.53
N VAL A 63 2.97 9.76 -13.58
CA VAL A 63 2.55 9.03 -12.36
C VAL A 63 3.77 8.45 -11.65
N HIS A 64 4.67 7.80 -12.39
CA HIS A 64 5.91 7.27 -11.83
C HIS A 64 6.79 8.39 -11.29
N GLN A 65 6.96 9.48 -12.05
CA GLN A 65 7.76 10.62 -11.63
C GLN A 65 7.19 11.27 -10.36
N GLN A 66 5.88 11.48 -10.27
CA GLN A 66 5.26 12.09 -9.08
C GLN A 66 5.44 11.25 -7.81
N ARG A 67 5.49 9.92 -7.94
CA ARG A 67 5.64 8.99 -6.81
C ARG A 67 7.10 8.70 -6.46
N GLY A 68 7.96 8.65 -7.46
CA GLY A 68 9.34 8.18 -7.33
C GLY A 68 10.39 9.27 -7.30
N ARG A 69 10.10 10.51 -7.73
CA ARG A 69 11.13 11.54 -7.93
C ARG A 69 11.85 11.96 -6.66
N ASP A 70 11.17 11.94 -5.52
CA ASP A 70 11.68 12.56 -4.29
C ASP A 70 12.88 11.81 -3.67
N LYS A 71 13.07 10.53 -4.01
CA LYS A 71 14.18 9.72 -3.48
C LYS A 71 14.57 8.60 -4.44
N ALA A 72 15.86 8.40 -4.67
CA ALA A 72 16.35 7.24 -5.42
C ALA A 72 16.28 5.95 -4.59
N THR A 73 16.67 6.00 -3.31
CA THR A 73 16.75 4.83 -2.43
C THR A 73 15.43 4.08 -2.32
N LEU A 74 15.49 2.76 -2.50
CA LEU A 74 14.39 1.85 -2.21
C LEU A 74 14.29 1.62 -0.70
N THR A 75 13.13 1.89 -0.11
CA THR A 75 12.96 1.89 1.37
C THR A 75 12.10 0.75 1.91
N THR A 76 11.49 -0.03 1.02
CA THR A 76 10.65 -1.19 1.33
C THR A 76 10.97 -2.30 0.33
N SER A 77 12.27 -2.62 0.22
CA SER A 77 12.81 -3.65 -0.66
C SER A 77 13.86 -4.47 0.07
N LEU A 78 13.94 -5.76 -0.26
CA LEU A 78 14.85 -6.74 0.32
C LEU A 78 15.40 -7.63 -0.80
N LEU A 79 16.68 -7.95 -0.73
CA LEU A 79 17.28 -8.98 -1.56
C LEU A 79 17.00 -10.34 -0.90
N LEU A 80 16.11 -11.12 -1.50
CA LEU A 80 15.74 -12.44 -0.96
C LEU A 80 16.71 -13.53 -1.41
N LYS A 81 17.29 -13.36 -2.61
CA LYS A 81 18.21 -14.29 -3.22
C LYS A 81 19.11 -13.57 -4.21
N GLU A 82 20.41 -13.79 -4.13
CA GLU A 82 21.37 -13.33 -5.14
C GLU A 82 21.24 -14.11 -6.47
N PRO A 83 21.61 -13.51 -7.61
CA PRO A 83 21.75 -14.25 -8.86
C PRO A 83 22.76 -15.38 -8.72
N GLY A 84 22.43 -16.53 -9.31
CA GLY A 84 23.25 -17.74 -9.25
C GLY A 84 24.09 -17.96 -10.51
N PRO A 85 24.85 -19.07 -10.56
CA PRO A 85 25.56 -19.49 -11.77
C PRO A 85 24.59 -19.78 -12.93
N ASP A 86 25.14 -19.86 -14.14
CA ASP A 86 24.41 -20.24 -15.36
C ASP A 86 23.19 -19.37 -15.72
N GLY A 87 23.21 -18.10 -15.28
CA GLY A 87 22.14 -17.14 -15.57
C GLY A 87 20.89 -17.31 -14.69
N GLU A 88 21.00 -18.04 -13.59
CA GLU A 88 19.91 -18.16 -12.63
C GLU A 88 19.62 -16.79 -11.99
N LYS A 89 18.39 -16.29 -12.14
CA LYS A 89 18.01 -14.99 -11.59
C LYS A 89 17.97 -14.99 -10.07
N GLY A 90 18.32 -13.85 -9.49
CA GLY A 90 18.06 -13.53 -8.10
C GLY A 90 16.59 -13.20 -7.87
N VAL A 91 16.24 -12.89 -6.63
CA VAL A 91 14.88 -12.46 -6.24
C VAL A 91 14.97 -11.15 -5.47
N LEU A 92 14.41 -10.09 -6.06
CA LEU A 92 14.25 -8.79 -5.43
C LEU A 92 12.82 -8.66 -4.93
N TYR A 93 12.64 -8.61 -3.61
CA TYR A 93 11.40 -8.15 -3.02
C TYR A 93 11.36 -6.63 -3.04
N SER A 94 10.32 -6.03 -3.61
CA SER A 94 10.07 -4.60 -3.58
C SER A 94 8.58 -4.37 -3.42
N SER A 95 8.17 -3.73 -2.33
CA SER A 95 6.77 -3.47 -2.03
C SER A 95 6.44 -1.99 -2.03
N VAL A 96 5.15 -1.70 -2.20
CA VAL A 96 4.57 -0.35 -2.33
C VAL A 96 4.88 0.29 -3.69
N GLU A 97 3.85 0.90 -4.26
CA GLU A 97 3.86 1.50 -5.59
C GLU A 97 4.92 2.58 -5.75
N ASP A 98 5.28 3.26 -4.67
CA ASP A 98 6.29 4.31 -4.69
C ASP A 98 7.70 3.75 -4.92
N ASN A 99 8.06 2.57 -4.39
CA ASN A 99 9.35 1.94 -4.73
C ASN A 99 9.38 1.43 -6.17
N TRP A 100 8.26 0.89 -6.67
CA TRP A 100 8.17 0.48 -8.08
C TRP A 100 8.34 1.69 -9.01
N ALA A 101 7.76 2.84 -8.63
CA ALA A 101 7.98 4.09 -9.33
C ALA A 101 9.46 4.54 -9.25
N ARG A 102 10.13 4.38 -8.10
CA ARG A 102 11.58 4.68 -7.98
C ARG A 102 12.42 3.80 -8.89
N LEU A 103 12.14 2.51 -8.98
CA LEU A 103 12.79 1.58 -9.93
C LEU A 103 12.68 2.09 -11.36
N LEU A 104 11.47 2.50 -11.78
CA LEU A 104 11.22 3.02 -13.14
C LEU A 104 11.87 4.38 -13.42
N VAL A 105 12.11 5.20 -12.39
CA VAL A 105 12.58 6.59 -12.55
C VAL A 105 14.10 6.70 -12.42
N HIS A 106 14.71 5.95 -11.50
CA HIS A 106 16.11 6.17 -11.08
C HIS A 106 17.07 5.05 -11.47
N TYR A 107 16.57 3.91 -11.96
CA TYR A 107 17.39 2.74 -12.21
C TYR A 107 17.24 2.24 -13.65
N ASP A 108 18.28 1.55 -14.13
CA ASP A 108 18.16 0.71 -15.32
C ASP A 108 17.37 -0.56 -14.96
N VAL A 109 16.05 -0.40 -14.95
CA VAL A 109 15.13 -1.46 -14.58
C VAL A 109 15.20 -2.67 -15.54
N ARG A 110 15.64 -2.48 -16.80
CA ARG A 110 15.82 -3.61 -17.73
C ARG A 110 16.97 -4.48 -17.25
N ARG A 111 18.09 -3.87 -16.87
CA ARG A 111 19.22 -4.60 -16.28
C ARG A 111 18.82 -5.30 -14.98
N VAL A 112 18.10 -4.59 -14.09
CA VAL A 112 17.60 -5.20 -12.84
C VAL A 112 16.74 -6.42 -13.14
N LEU A 113 15.79 -6.34 -14.07
CA LEU A 113 14.90 -7.45 -14.39
C LEU A 113 15.56 -8.56 -15.22
N ALA A 114 16.70 -8.29 -15.85
CA ALA A 114 17.52 -9.31 -16.48
C ALA A 114 18.21 -10.19 -15.43
N GLU A 115 18.57 -9.62 -14.28
CA GLU A 115 19.29 -10.33 -13.20
C GLU A 115 18.35 -10.82 -12.08
N TYR A 116 17.17 -10.20 -11.91
CA TYR A 116 16.26 -10.48 -10.79
C TYR A 116 14.81 -10.70 -11.24
N LEU A 117 14.15 -11.68 -10.61
CA LEU A 117 12.70 -11.72 -10.55
C LEU A 117 12.21 -10.68 -9.54
N LEU A 118 11.19 -9.90 -9.91
CA LEU A 118 10.57 -8.95 -9.01
C LEU A 118 9.38 -9.59 -8.29
N VAL A 119 9.46 -9.63 -6.97
CA VAL A 119 8.37 -10.02 -6.07
C VAL A 119 7.97 -8.78 -5.26
N GLY A 120 6.70 -8.61 -4.95
CA GLY A 120 6.28 -7.46 -4.14
C GLY A 120 4.87 -7.59 -3.62
N ALA A 121 4.40 -6.59 -2.87
CA ALA A 121 3.02 -6.47 -2.44
C ALA A 121 2.50 -5.05 -2.71
N SER A 122 1.24 -4.95 -3.15
CA SER A 122 0.55 -3.67 -3.22
C SER A 122 0.24 -3.12 -1.83
N SER A 123 0.17 -1.80 -1.71
CA SER A 123 -0.18 -1.14 -0.44
C SER A 123 -1.68 -0.86 -0.30
N TRP A 124 -2.43 -0.96 -1.41
CA TRP A 124 -3.82 -0.57 -1.49
C TRP A 124 -4.61 -1.45 -2.46
N SER A 125 -5.88 -1.74 -2.13
CA SER A 125 -6.77 -2.58 -2.95
C SER A 125 -7.88 -1.76 -3.61
N PRO A 126 -8.06 -1.75 -4.95
CA PRO A 126 -7.09 -2.19 -5.94
C PRO A 126 -5.98 -1.13 -6.15
N THR A 127 -4.77 -1.60 -6.41
CA THR A 127 -3.57 -0.76 -6.62
C THR A 127 -3.67 0.16 -7.85
N ASP A 128 -2.70 1.04 -8.00
CA ASP A 128 -2.54 1.90 -9.16
C ASP A 128 -1.93 1.15 -10.35
N TYR A 129 -2.79 0.69 -11.26
CA TYR A 129 -2.37 -0.07 -12.46
C TYR A 129 -1.39 0.69 -13.35
N ALA A 130 -1.36 2.03 -13.31
CA ALA A 130 -0.40 2.80 -14.09
C ALA A 130 1.04 2.49 -13.70
N VAL A 131 1.32 2.31 -12.41
CA VAL A 131 2.66 2.00 -11.91
C VAL A 131 3.14 0.65 -12.42
N LEU A 132 2.29 -0.38 -12.32
CA LEU A 132 2.59 -1.72 -12.79
C LEU A 132 2.70 -1.81 -14.32
N ALA A 133 1.83 -1.10 -15.05
CA ALA A 133 1.89 -1.05 -16.51
C ALA A 133 3.21 -0.44 -17.04
N GLY A 134 3.89 0.39 -16.24
CA GLY A 134 5.21 0.93 -16.57
C GLY A 134 6.27 -0.14 -16.82
N PHE A 135 6.10 -1.36 -16.30
CA PHE A 135 7.02 -2.49 -16.48
C PHE A 135 6.79 -3.30 -17.76
N ALA A 136 5.70 -3.04 -18.49
CA ALA A 136 5.36 -3.77 -19.70
C ALA A 136 6.51 -3.76 -20.72
N GLY A 137 6.89 -4.92 -21.27
CA GLY A 137 7.98 -5.00 -22.27
C GLY A 137 9.38 -4.64 -21.75
N LEU A 138 9.61 -4.71 -20.45
CA LEU A 138 10.95 -4.59 -19.85
C LEU A 138 11.58 -5.94 -19.52
N THR A 139 10.77 -7.00 -19.48
CA THR A 139 11.16 -8.39 -19.26
C THR A 139 10.03 -9.29 -19.79
N ASP A 140 10.35 -10.56 -20.04
CA ASP A 140 9.38 -11.61 -20.37
C ASP A 140 8.81 -12.29 -19.10
N ASP A 141 9.52 -12.16 -17.96
CA ASP A 141 9.05 -12.67 -16.69
C ASP A 141 7.93 -11.80 -16.10
N PRO A 142 6.87 -12.39 -15.53
CA PRO A 142 5.88 -11.61 -14.82
C PRO A 142 6.44 -11.05 -13.52
N LEU A 143 5.94 -9.89 -13.10
CA LEU A 143 6.11 -9.41 -11.73
C LEU A 143 5.17 -10.20 -10.82
N PHE A 144 5.70 -10.79 -9.74
CA PHE A 144 4.90 -11.56 -8.77
C PHE A 144 4.40 -10.63 -7.68
N ILE A 145 3.13 -10.23 -7.75
CA ILE A 145 2.58 -9.18 -6.89
C ILE A 145 1.53 -9.77 -5.93
N GLY A 146 1.86 -9.75 -4.64
CA GLY A 146 0.95 -9.96 -3.54
C GLY A 146 -0.16 -8.90 -3.52
N VAL A 147 -1.35 -9.32 -3.14
CA VAL A 147 -2.57 -8.51 -3.17
C VAL A 147 -2.81 -7.79 -1.84
N SER A 148 -3.68 -6.78 -1.84
CA SER A 148 -4.10 -6.12 -0.59
C SER A 148 -5.55 -6.48 -0.20
N ASN A 149 -6.21 -7.28 -1.02
CA ASN A 149 -7.53 -7.87 -0.78
C ASN A 149 -7.62 -9.16 -1.61
N PRO A 150 -8.21 -10.26 -1.12
CA PRO A 150 -8.35 -11.48 -1.90
C PRO A 150 -9.05 -11.29 -3.26
N ALA A 151 -9.99 -10.33 -3.34
CA ALA A 151 -10.67 -10.01 -4.60
C ALA A 151 -9.73 -9.40 -5.66
N ASP A 152 -8.59 -8.83 -5.25
CA ASP A 152 -7.65 -8.21 -6.18
C ASP A 152 -6.95 -9.24 -7.10
N VAL A 153 -6.92 -10.52 -6.70
CA VAL A 153 -6.26 -11.59 -7.50
C VAL A 153 -6.87 -11.66 -8.89
N VAL A 154 -8.20 -11.65 -8.97
CA VAL A 154 -8.93 -11.65 -10.25
C VAL A 154 -8.82 -10.29 -10.94
N ASP A 155 -8.82 -9.21 -10.16
CA ASP A 155 -8.75 -7.85 -10.70
C ASP A 155 -7.42 -7.58 -11.42
N TYR A 156 -6.32 -8.19 -10.96
CA TYR A 156 -4.98 -8.03 -11.53
C TYR A 156 -4.80 -8.77 -12.85
N ASP A 157 -5.70 -9.69 -13.22
CA ASP A 157 -5.62 -10.39 -14.51
C ASP A 157 -5.66 -9.45 -15.72
N VAL A 158 -6.22 -8.24 -15.54
CA VAL A 158 -6.17 -7.16 -16.53
C VAL A 158 -4.74 -6.82 -16.98
N LEU A 159 -3.76 -7.01 -16.11
CA LEU A 159 -2.36 -6.64 -16.34
C LEU A 159 -1.50 -7.80 -16.84
N ARG A 160 -2.06 -8.97 -17.15
CA ARG A 160 -1.28 -10.04 -17.79
C ARG A 160 -0.77 -9.62 -19.19
N PRO A 161 0.46 -9.99 -19.57
CA PRO A 161 1.38 -10.88 -18.86
C PRO A 161 2.28 -10.17 -17.82
N VAL A 162 2.22 -8.84 -17.71
CA VAL A 162 3.12 -8.03 -16.87
C VAL A 162 3.06 -8.43 -15.39
N VAL A 163 1.86 -8.72 -14.88
CA VAL A 163 1.66 -9.06 -13.47
C VAL A 163 1.11 -10.47 -13.34
N ARG A 164 1.73 -11.24 -12.45
CA ARG A 164 1.17 -12.47 -11.90
C ARG A 164 0.75 -12.20 -10.46
N PRO A 165 -0.55 -12.07 -10.17
CA PRO A 165 -1.01 -11.89 -8.81
C PRO A 165 -0.72 -13.16 -7.98
N VAL A 166 -0.28 -12.95 -6.75
CA VAL A 166 -0.07 -14.01 -5.77
C VAL A 166 -1.06 -13.78 -4.62
N PRO A 167 -1.80 -14.80 -4.14
CA PRO A 167 -2.80 -14.65 -3.08
C PRO A 167 -2.16 -14.54 -1.70
N ILE A 168 -1.15 -13.69 -1.58
CA ILE A 168 -0.42 -13.38 -0.34
C ILE A 168 -0.55 -11.89 -0.11
N MET A 169 -1.00 -11.52 1.08
CA MET A 169 -1.16 -10.16 1.58
C MET A 169 0.01 -9.74 2.45
N ALA A 170 0.17 -8.43 2.65
CA ALA A 170 1.23 -7.93 3.52
C ALA A 170 1.12 -8.45 4.97
N CYS A 171 -0.10 -8.69 5.45
CA CYS A 171 -0.34 -9.24 6.78
C CYS A 171 -0.03 -10.73 6.91
N ASP A 172 0.08 -11.47 5.80
CA ASP A 172 0.40 -12.91 5.83
C ASP A 172 1.88 -13.16 6.18
N TRP A 173 2.72 -12.12 6.13
CA TRP A 173 4.14 -12.17 6.48
C TRP A 173 4.41 -11.91 7.97
N ILE A 174 3.39 -11.66 8.79
CA ILE A 174 3.58 -11.38 10.21
C ILE A 174 3.99 -12.68 10.90
N ASN A 175 5.10 -12.63 11.64
CA ASN A 175 5.56 -13.76 12.45
C ASN A 175 4.88 -13.75 13.83
N PRO A 176 4.00 -14.72 14.15
CA PRO A 176 3.32 -14.79 15.44
C PRO A 176 4.27 -15.00 16.62
N ASP A 177 5.43 -15.63 16.40
CA ASP A 177 6.38 -15.95 17.48
C ASP A 177 7.05 -14.71 18.09
N LEU A 178 6.88 -13.55 17.44
CA LEU A 178 7.37 -12.26 17.95
C LEU A 178 6.45 -11.64 19.00
N TYR A 179 5.26 -12.22 19.24
CA TYR A 179 4.25 -11.66 20.12
C TYR A 179 4.18 -12.43 21.45
N ALA A 180 4.29 -11.69 22.55
CA ALA A 180 4.18 -12.21 23.91
C ALA A 180 3.11 -11.41 24.68
N PRO A 181 1.81 -11.68 24.44
CA PRO A 181 0.73 -10.89 25.02
C PRO A 181 0.73 -10.98 26.55
N LYS A 182 0.59 -9.83 27.23
CA LYS A 182 0.38 -9.82 28.68
C LYS A 182 -1.04 -10.35 28.99
N PRO A 183 -1.22 -11.03 30.14
CA PRO A 183 -2.56 -11.30 30.65
C PRO A 183 -3.38 -10.00 30.72
N HIS A 184 -4.65 -10.05 30.33
CA HIS A 184 -5.49 -8.85 30.20
C HIS A 184 -5.50 -7.96 31.46
N ALA A 185 -5.50 -8.57 32.66
CA ALA A 185 -5.46 -7.85 33.94
C ALA A 185 -4.15 -7.07 34.19
N GLY A 186 -3.05 -7.47 33.54
CA GLY A 186 -1.74 -6.82 33.61
C GLY A 186 -1.48 -5.83 32.48
N ARG A 187 -2.48 -5.54 31.64
CA ARG A 187 -2.36 -4.56 30.56
C ARG A 187 -2.61 -3.16 31.07
N GLU A 188 -1.68 -2.27 30.74
CA GLU A 188 -1.64 -0.90 31.27
C GLU A 188 -2.14 0.15 30.27
N ILE A 189 -2.11 -0.16 28.97
CA ILE A 189 -2.58 0.75 27.93
C ILE A 189 -4.07 0.48 27.71
N ASP A 190 -4.92 1.47 27.95
CA ASP A 190 -6.35 1.30 27.74
C ASP A 190 -6.69 1.29 26.26
N ILE A 191 -6.16 2.24 25.49
CA ILE A 191 -6.47 2.39 24.07
C ILE A 191 -5.18 2.61 23.28
N LEU A 192 -4.92 1.75 22.30
CA LEU A 192 -3.80 1.87 21.37
C LEU A 192 -4.28 2.15 19.95
N MET A 193 -3.66 3.12 19.27
CA MET A 193 -3.83 3.31 17.83
C MET A 193 -2.48 3.24 17.13
N VAL A 194 -2.27 2.20 16.32
CA VAL A 194 -1.07 2.06 15.46
C VAL A 194 -1.44 2.46 14.03
N ALA A 195 -1.06 3.67 13.62
CA ALA A 195 -1.36 4.21 12.30
C ALA A 195 -0.42 5.34 11.89
N ASN A 196 -0.09 5.44 10.60
CA ASN A 196 0.53 6.68 10.10
C ASN A 196 -0.38 7.89 10.33
N PHE A 197 0.20 9.08 10.40
CA PHE A 197 -0.55 10.28 10.72
C PHE A 197 -1.24 10.90 9.50
N LEU A 198 -1.63 10.11 8.49
CA LEU A 198 -2.37 10.63 7.35
C LEU A 198 -3.85 10.90 7.73
N PRO A 199 -4.50 11.93 7.16
CA PRO A 199 -5.87 12.31 7.51
C PRO A 199 -6.89 11.16 7.35
N PHE A 200 -6.68 10.26 6.38
CA PHE A 200 -7.58 9.14 6.14
C PHE A 200 -7.58 8.07 7.25
N LYS A 201 -6.58 8.09 8.16
CA LYS A 201 -6.56 7.24 9.36
C LYS A 201 -7.49 7.76 10.46
N ARG A 202 -8.00 8.99 10.32
CA ARG A 202 -9.09 9.57 11.14
C ARG A 202 -8.84 9.60 12.65
N HIS A 203 -7.66 10.04 13.08
CA HIS A 203 -7.40 10.30 14.51
C HIS A 203 -8.44 11.26 15.12
N TRP A 204 -8.94 12.25 14.36
CA TRP A 204 -10.05 13.11 14.77
C TRP A 204 -11.28 12.35 15.27
N LEU A 205 -11.55 11.15 14.73
CA LEU A 205 -12.69 10.34 15.16
C LEU A 205 -12.45 9.73 16.54
N LEU A 206 -11.21 9.28 16.80
CA LEU A 206 -10.79 8.85 18.13
C LEU A 206 -10.90 10.02 19.12
N PHE A 207 -10.37 11.19 18.77
CA PHE A 207 -10.43 12.38 19.63
C PHE A 207 -11.87 12.79 19.97
N ARG A 208 -12.77 12.72 19.00
CA ARG A 208 -14.21 12.98 19.24
C ARG A 208 -14.83 11.97 20.20
N ALA A 209 -14.41 10.70 20.16
CA ALA A 209 -14.86 9.69 21.12
C ALA A 209 -14.27 9.98 22.51
N LEU A 210 -12.95 10.17 22.60
CA LEU A 210 -12.21 10.41 23.84
C LEU A 210 -12.72 11.60 24.64
N ARG A 211 -13.20 12.66 23.98
CA ARG A 211 -13.85 13.83 24.60
C ARG A 211 -14.95 13.45 25.61
N ARG A 212 -15.63 12.32 25.40
CA ARG A 212 -16.74 11.84 26.23
C ARG A 212 -16.37 10.67 27.14
N MET A 213 -15.09 10.27 27.15
CA MET A 213 -14.58 9.15 27.93
C MET A 213 -13.90 9.63 29.21
N ARG A 214 -13.61 8.70 30.13
CA ARG A 214 -12.94 9.01 31.39
C ARG A 214 -11.56 9.62 31.15
N ARG A 215 -11.19 10.60 31.98
CA ARG A 215 -9.92 11.32 31.90
C ARG A 215 -8.69 10.45 32.19
N ASP A 216 -8.85 9.41 32.99
CA ASP A 216 -7.75 8.57 33.50
C ASP A 216 -7.38 7.42 32.58
N LEU A 217 -7.94 7.35 31.37
CA LEU A 217 -7.56 6.35 30.37
C LEU A 217 -6.16 6.63 29.83
N ARG A 218 -5.29 5.61 29.82
CA ARG A 218 -4.00 5.66 29.14
C ARG A 218 -4.21 5.42 27.65
N VAL A 219 -4.05 6.47 26.85
CA VAL A 219 -4.22 6.42 25.39
C VAL A 219 -2.87 6.62 24.70
N VAL A 220 -2.49 5.65 23.84
CA VAL A 220 -1.25 5.69 23.09
C VAL A 220 -1.51 5.72 21.59
N LEU A 221 -0.85 6.65 20.89
CA LEU A 221 -0.83 6.74 19.43
C LEU A 221 0.58 6.46 18.93
N ILE A 222 0.74 5.47 18.06
CA ILE A 222 2.04 5.14 17.46
C ILE A 222 1.94 5.26 15.95
N GLY A 223 2.87 5.98 15.32
CA GLY A 223 2.81 6.18 13.87
C GLY A 223 4.03 6.81 13.25
N ILE A 224 3.94 7.00 11.93
CA ILE A 224 4.92 7.75 11.13
C ILE A 224 4.29 9.08 10.74
N LYS A 225 5.09 10.15 10.77
CA LYS A 225 4.67 11.51 10.39
C LYS A 225 4.19 11.55 8.94
N ALA A 226 3.20 12.40 8.67
CA ALA A 226 2.78 12.76 7.33
C ALA A 226 3.19 14.20 7.01
N PRO A 227 3.24 14.61 5.72
CA PRO A 227 3.49 16.00 5.36
C PRO A 227 2.53 16.95 6.08
N GLY A 228 3.09 17.86 6.88
CA GLY A 228 2.32 18.81 7.68
C GLY A 228 1.48 18.19 8.82
N ARG A 229 1.77 16.94 9.23
CA ARG A 229 1.05 16.27 10.33
C ARG A 229 1.96 15.33 11.10
N GLY A 230 2.49 15.83 12.20
CA GLY A 230 3.29 15.14 13.20
C GLY A 230 2.61 15.09 14.57
N GLU A 231 3.41 14.89 15.62
CA GLU A 231 2.93 14.86 17.00
C GLU A 231 2.31 16.18 17.44
N ALA A 232 2.95 17.31 17.13
CA ALA A 232 2.47 18.64 17.52
C ALA A 232 1.06 18.91 16.97
N GLU A 233 0.82 18.59 15.70
CA GLU A 233 -0.48 18.76 15.06
C GLU A 233 -1.53 17.81 15.64
N LEU A 234 -1.17 16.57 15.99
CA LEU A 234 -2.08 15.66 16.69
C LEU A 234 -2.46 16.18 18.09
N ARG A 235 -1.49 16.73 18.84
CA ARG A 235 -1.75 17.33 20.16
C ARG A 235 -2.62 18.57 20.04
N GLU A 236 -2.40 19.41 19.02
CA GLU A 236 -3.26 20.56 18.74
C GLU A 236 -4.68 20.12 18.37
N GLU A 237 -4.83 19.13 17.50
CA GLU A 237 -6.13 18.56 17.10
C GLU A 237 -6.88 18.00 18.31
N ALA A 238 -6.20 17.25 19.18
CA ALA A 238 -6.77 16.72 20.41
C ALA A 238 -7.21 17.84 21.38
N ARG A 239 -6.39 18.88 21.56
CA ARG A 239 -6.72 20.05 22.39
C ARG A 239 -7.93 20.80 21.83
N ALA A 240 -7.97 21.04 20.52
CA ALA A 240 -9.08 21.72 19.84
C ALA A 240 -10.40 20.96 19.97
N VAL A 241 -10.36 19.62 19.97
CA VAL A 241 -11.53 18.77 20.20
C VAL A 241 -11.94 18.76 21.69
N GLY A 242 -11.02 19.04 22.61
CA GLY A 242 -11.24 18.99 24.06
C GLY A 242 -11.06 17.59 24.64
N VAL A 243 -10.07 16.85 24.15
CA VAL A 243 -9.68 15.53 24.69
C VAL A 243 -9.14 15.71 26.12
N PRO A 244 -9.76 15.08 27.15
CA PRO A 244 -9.36 15.28 28.54
C PRO A 244 -8.14 14.43 28.98
N GLN A 245 -7.83 13.36 28.25
CA GLN A 245 -6.71 12.46 28.53
C GLN A 245 -5.37 13.11 28.15
N ASP A 246 -4.31 12.74 28.87
CA ASP A 246 -2.95 13.00 28.42
C ASP A 246 -2.53 11.92 27.41
N LEU A 247 -2.23 12.33 26.18
CA LEU A 247 -1.95 11.41 25.08
C LEU A 247 -0.46 11.10 25.02
N GLU A 248 -0.12 9.82 25.05
CA GLU A 248 1.20 9.32 24.71
C GLU A 248 1.28 9.18 23.18
N ILE A 249 2.24 9.86 22.52
CA ILE A 249 2.38 9.84 21.07
C ILE A 249 3.81 9.47 20.71
N LEU A 250 3.97 8.36 20.01
CA LEU A 250 5.28 7.86 19.57
C LEU A 250 5.40 7.96 18.05
N THR A 251 6.47 8.60 17.58
CA THR A 251 6.75 8.72 16.14
C THR A 251 7.94 7.87 15.74
N ASN A 252 7.81 7.10 14.65
CA ASN A 252 8.87 6.24 14.10
C ASN A 252 9.41 5.23 15.14
N ALA A 253 8.54 4.65 15.96
CA ALA A 253 8.90 3.57 16.87
C ALA A 253 9.42 2.35 16.10
N SER A 254 10.37 1.61 16.69
CA SER A 254 10.84 0.34 16.12
C SER A 254 9.74 -0.72 16.20
N ILE A 255 9.86 -1.79 15.40
CA ILE A 255 8.86 -2.86 15.38
C ILE A 255 8.72 -3.52 16.75
N GLU A 256 9.83 -3.70 17.49
CA GLU A 256 9.84 -4.26 18.84
C GLU A 256 9.04 -3.40 19.83
N VAL A 257 9.17 -2.07 19.71
CA VAL A 257 8.38 -1.13 20.51
C VAL A 257 6.90 -1.23 20.13
N VAL A 258 6.56 -1.24 18.84
CA VAL A 258 5.15 -1.38 18.42
C VAL A 258 4.55 -2.68 18.95
N THR A 259 5.24 -3.81 18.79
CA THR A 259 4.82 -5.13 19.28
C THR A 259 4.62 -5.14 20.78
N ALA A 260 5.55 -4.57 21.56
CA ALA A 260 5.43 -4.50 23.02
C ALA A 260 4.20 -3.70 23.46
N TYR A 261 3.87 -2.61 22.77
CA TYR A 261 2.69 -1.80 23.06
C TYR A 261 1.40 -2.52 22.67
N GLN A 262 1.38 -3.20 21.52
CA GLN A 262 0.25 -4.05 21.12
C GLN A 262 -0.02 -5.15 22.15
N CYS A 263 1.02 -5.82 22.66
CA CYS A 263 0.92 -6.87 23.69
C CYS A 263 0.51 -6.36 25.09
N ASN A 264 0.58 -5.04 25.31
CA ASN A 264 0.26 -4.37 26.58
C ASN A 264 -1.05 -3.56 26.52
N ALA A 265 -1.77 -3.59 25.38
CA ALA A 265 -2.98 -2.82 25.17
C ALA A 265 -4.26 -3.63 25.44
N ARG A 266 -5.22 -3.01 26.13
CA ARG A 266 -6.55 -3.60 26.39
C ARG A 266 -7.42 -3.60 25.16
N VAL A 267 -7.35 -2.55 24.34
CA VAL A 267 -7.97 -2.48 23.01
C VAL A 267 -7.09 -1.71 22.04
N SER A 268 -7.13 -2.13 20.78
CA SER A 268 -6.57 -1.41 19.65
C SER A 268 -7.69 -0.82 18.79
N VAL A 269 -7.46 0.33 18.15
CA VAL A 269 -8.47 1.00 17.32
C VAL A 269 -8.00 1.24 15.90
N ILE A 270 -8.86 0.96 14.92
CA ILE A 270 -8.61 1.17 13.49
C ILE A 270 -9.77 1.95 12.87
N LEU A 271 -9.55 3.23 12.60
CA LEU A 271 -10.64 4.16 12.23
C LEU A 271 -10.64 4.56 10.77
N SER A 272 -9.75 4.01 9.95
CA SER A 272 -9.75 4.25 8.52
C SER A 272 -10.98 3.65 7.85
N ARG A 273 -11.52 4.35 6.85
CA ARG A 273 -12.72 3.86 6.12
C ARG A 273 -12.45 2.63 5.27
N ARG A 274 -11.21 2.53 4.78
CA ARG A 274 -10.78 1.50 3.84
C ARG A 274 -9.30 1.28 4.03
N GLU A 275 -8.95 0.01 4.12
CA GLU A 275 -7.58 -0.48 4.17
C GLU A 275 -7.38 -1.53 3.07
N GLY A 276 -6.12 -1.79 2.77
CA GLY A 276 -5.72 -3.02 2.11
C GLY A 276 -5.68 -4.17 3.13
N SER A 277 -4.53 -4.80 3.27
CA SER A 277 -4.30 -5.93 4.19
C SER A 277 -4.37 -5.59 5.69
N CYS A 278 -4.54 -4.31 6.04
CA CYS A 278 -4.53 -3.79 7.42
C CYS A 278 -3.63 -4.56 8.40
N VAL A 279 -2.31 -4.47 8.20
CA VAL A 279 -1.28 -5.16 9.00
C VAL A 279 -1.53 -5.00 10.51
N ALA A 280 -1.80 -3.77 10.96
CA ALA A 280 -2.06 -3.47 12.38
C ALA A 280 -3.21 -4.27 13.03
N VAL A 281 -4.25 -4.65 12.28
CA VAL A 281 -5.34 -5.52 12.78
C VAL A 281 -4.81 -6.92 13.07
N THR A 282 -4.05 -7.47 12.12
CA THR A 282 -3.52 -8.82 12.23
C THR A 282 -2.45 -8.90 13.33
N GLU A 283 -1.58 -7.89 13.42
CA GLU A 283 -0.63 -7.74 14.54
C GLU A 283 -1.36 -7.66 15.88
N SER A 284 -2.48 -6.93 15.95
CA SER A 284 -3.28 -6.84 17.18
C SER A 284 -3.89 -8.18 17.56
N PHE A 285 -4.31 -9.00 16.59
CA PHE A 285 -4.76 -10.37 16.86
C PHE A 285 -3.64 -11.27 17.39
N PHE A 286 -2.44 -11.20 16.82
CA PHE A 286 -1.29 -11.95 17.37
C PHE A 286 -0.86 -11.45 18.75
N ALA A 287 -1.07 -10.17 19.04
CA ALA A 287 -0.89 -9.57 20.36
C ALA A 287 -2.04 -9.86 21.35
N ASP A 288 -3.00 -10.72 20.99
CA ASP A 288 -4.20 -11.01 21.77
C ASP A 288 -4.95 -9.73 22.21
N THR A 289 -4.94 -8.70 21.37
CA THR A 289 -5.54 -7.40 21.63
C THR A 289 -6.77 -7.22 20.76
N PRO A 290 -7.98 -7.07 21.36
CA PRO A 290 -9.18 -6.86 20.59
C PRO A 290 -9.09 -5.56 19.78
N VAL A 291 -9.75 -5.54 18.63
CA VAL A 291 -9.75 -4.42 17.69
C VAL A 291 -11.15 -3.81 17.58
N ALA A 292 -11.23 -2.49 17.66
CA ALA A 292 -12.47 -1.70 17.50
C ALA A 292 -12.42 -0.75 16.30
#